data_AF-A0A6C0CZH2-F1
#
_entry.id   AF-A0A6C0CZH2-F1
#
_cell.length_a   1.000
_cell.length_b   1.000
_cell.length_c   1.000
_cell.angle_alpha   90.00
_cell.angle_beta   90.00
_cell.angle_gamma   90.00
#
_symmetry.space_group_name_H-M   'P 1'
#
loop_
_entity.id
_entity.type
_entity.pdbx_description
1 polymer ?
#
loop_
_entity_poly.entity_id
_entity_poly.type
_entity_poly.pdbx_seq_one_letter_code
_entity_poly.pdbx_strand_id
1 'polypeptide(L)'
;MRSIPSDSILYEKVVAEAKKRFHVWPSAYASGWVVRTYKDRGGTYEGTYKGKDSQPLARWYREEWVDVCRYLEEKAYTPCGRQDISTNPKVDKKTYPYCRPRYRVTKHTPETLEEIIKKEKRQELVKRCEKKKKHPETRILHTSALHKSTSSNYTT
;
A
#
# COMPACT_ATOMS: atom_id res chain seq x y z
N MET A 1 -13.29 -17.71 -3.21
CA MET A 1 -13.00 -18.39 -1.94
C MET A 1 -11.78 -17.74 -1.29
N ARG A 2 -11.70 -17.72 0.05
CA ARG A 2 -10.52 -17.25 0.78
C ARG A 2 -9.51 -18.39 0.87
N SER A 3 -8.22 -18.07 0.90
CA SER A 3 -7.15 -19.06 1.12
C SER A 3 -7.21 -19.59 2.54
N ILE A 4 -7.32 -20.91 2.70
CA ILE A 4 -7.39 -21.57 4.01
C ILE A 4 -6.01 -22.18 4.30
N PRO A 5 -5.36 -21.89 5.44
CA PRO A 5 -4.11 -22.56 5.80
C PRO A 5 -4.33 -24.07 5.99
N SER A 6 -3.54 -24.91 5.35
CA SER A 6 -3.64 -26.38 5.47
C SER A 6 -3.22 -26.86 6.87
N ASP A 7 -2.20 -26.23 7.44
CA ASP A 7 -1.79 -26.42 8.84
C ASP A 7 -2.19 -25.19 9.65
N SER A 8 -3.30 -25.31 10.39
CA SER A 8 -3.82 -24.24 11.25
C SER A 8 -2.94 -23.99 12.48
N ILE A 9 -2.34 -25.03 13.06
CA ILE A 9 -1.51 -24.93 14.27
C ILE A 9 -0.23 -24.15 13.96
N LEU A 10 0.44 -24.47 12.86
CA LEU A 10 1.61 -23.73 12.39
C LEU A 10 1.24 -22.28 12.05
N TYR A 11 0.10 -22.07 11.38
CA TYR A 11 -0.36 -20.73 11.03
C TYR A 11 -0.62 -19.86 12.26
N GLU A 12 -1.32 -20.39 13.27
CA GLU A 12 -1.60 -19.68 14.53
C GLU A 12 -0.33 -19.34 15.31
N LYS A 13 0.65 -20.24 15.35
CA LYS A 13 1.98 -19.98 15.93
C LYS A 13 2.65 -18.79 15.24
N VAL A 14 2.67 -18.78 13.91
CA VAL A 14 3.26 -17.68 13.14
C VAL A 14 2.49 -16.36 13.38
N VAL A 15 1.16 -16.39 13.46
CA VAL A 15 0.36 -15.20 13.81
C VAL A 15 0.71 -14.67 15.21
N ALA A 16 0.89 -15.55 16.19
CA ALA A 16 1.29 -15.16 17.54
C ALA A 16 2.68 -14.51 17.56
N GLU A 17 3.63 -15.05 16.80
CA GLU A 17 4.96 -14.43 16.61
C GLU A 17 4.84 -13.05 15.94
N ALA A 18 3.99 -12.91 14.94
CA ALA A 18 3.76 -11.62 14.28
C ALA A 18 3.19 -10.58 15.25
N LYS A 19 2.21 -10.94 16.08
CA LYS A 19 1.66 -10.04 17.10
C LYS A 19 2.69 -9.59 18.14
N LYS A 20 3.72 -10.40 18.41
CA LYS A 20 4.85 -10.01 19.27
C LYS A 20 5.85 -9.11 18.55
N ARG A 21 6.11 -9.38 17.27
CA ARG A 21 7.08 -8.64 16.44
C ARG A 21 6.57 -7.28 16.00
N PHE A 22 5.29 -7.19 15.66
CA PHE A 22 4.67 -6.01 15.08
C PHE A 22 3.76 -5.32 16.08
N HIS A 23 4.00 -4.04 16.31
CA HIS A 23 3.19 -3.22 17.21
C HIS A 23 1.78 -2.96 16.68
N VAL A 24 1.61 -2.93 15.35
CA VAL A 24 0.31 -2.72 14.69
C VAL A 24 -0.15 -4.01 14.01
N TRP A 25 -1.23 -4.59 14.53
CA TRP A 25 -1.86 -5.80 14.00
C TRP A 25 -3.37 -5.61 13.78
N PRO A 26 -3.94 -6.06 12.65
CA PRO A 26 -3.25 -6.49 11.43
C PRO A 26 -2.71 -5.27 10.67
N SER A 27 -1.51 -5.39 10.09
CA SER A 27 -0.98 -4.42 9.12
C SER A 27 -0.58 -5.15 7.85
N ALA A 28 -0.47 -4.46 6.71
CA ALA A 28 -0.06 -5.07 5.45
C ALA A 28 1.27 -5.83 5.62
N TYR A 29 2.26 -5.18 6.24
CA TYR A 29 3.58 -5.75 6.57
C TYR A 29 3.51 -6.96 7.50
N ALA A 30 2.74 -6.88 8.60
CA ALA A 30 2.60 -8.00 9.52
C ALA A 30 1.92 -9.20 8.84
N SER A 31 0.84 -8.95 8.07
CA SER A 31 0.14 -9.98 7.31
C SER A 31 1.03 -10.61 6.23
N GLY A 32 1.82 -9.82 5.51
CA GLY A 32 2.77 -10.33 4.52
C GLY A 32 3.89 -11.15 5.16
N TRP A 33 4.39 -10.73 6.33
CA TRP A 33 5.35 -11.50 7.10
C TRP A 33 4.77 -12.85 7.53
N VAL A 34 3.53 -12.89 8.01
CA VAL A 34 2.86 -14.17 8.38
C VAL A 34 2.80 -15.11 7.18
N VAL A 35 2.31 -14.64 6.03
CA VAL A 35 2.19 -15.47 4.82
C VAL A 35 3.55 -15.99 4.36
N ARG A 36 4.58 -15.14 4.39
CA ARG A 36 5.94 -15.53 4.00
C ARG A 36 6.52 -16.55 4.96
N THR A 37 6.54 -16.24 6.26
CA THR A 37 7.08 -17.13 7.29
C THR A 37 6.36 -18.47 7.34
N TYR A 38 5.02 -18.46 7.19
CA TYR A 38 4.24 -19.69 7.14
C TYR A 38 4.67 -20.59 5.98
N LYS A 39 4.82 -20.03 4.77
CA LYS A 39 5.30 -20.76 3.59
C LYS A 39 6.76 -21.21 3.71
N ASP A 40 7.63 -20.35 4.23
CA ASP A 40 9.04 -20.66 4.47
C ASP A 40 9.20 -21.83 5.46
N ARG A 41 8.23 -22.01 6.37
CA ARG A 41 8.16 -23.15 7.32
C ARG A 41 7.41 -24.37 6.76
N GLY A 42 7.12 -24.42 5.46
CA GLY A 42 6.45 -25.53 4.81
C GLY A 42 4.92 -25.47 4.81
N GLY A 43 4.33 -24.40 5.34
CA GLY A 43 2.88 -24.20 5.34
C GLY A 43 2.33 -23.93 3.94
N THR A 44 1.20 -24.56 3.61
CA THR A 44 0.50 -24.38 2.34
C THR A 44 -0.90 -23.81 2.56
N TYR A 45 -1.47 -23.22 1.51
CA TYR A 45 -2.85 -22.77 1.53
C TYR A 45 -3.69 -23.60 0.55
N GLU A 46 -4.87 -23.99 0.99
CA GLU A 46 -5.91 -24.60 0.18
C GLU A 46 -6.86 -23.55 -0.42
N GLY A 47 -7.41 -23.89 -1.59
CA GLY A 47 -8.42 -23.11 -2.29
C GLY A 47 -8.04 -22.73 -3.72
N THR A 48 -9.05 -22.47 -4.55
CA THR A 48 -8.89 -22.07 -5.96
C THR A 48 -8.77 -20.54 -6.06
N TYR A 49 -7.58 -20.06 -6.42
CA TYR A 49 -7.32 -18.62 -6.59
C TYR A 49 -7.47 -18.20 -8.06
N LYS A 50 -8.15 -17.07 -8.33
CA LYS A 50 -8.30 -16.54 -9.70
C LYS A 50 -7.07 -15.73 -10.12
N GLY A 51 -5.93 -16.39 -10.37
CA GLY A 51 -4.72 -15.76 -10.94
C GLY A 51 -3.99 -14.73 -10.04
N LYS A 52 -2.81 -14.28 -10.48
CA LYS A 52 -1.90 -13.39 -9.70
C LYS A 52 -2.47 -11.99 -9.44
N ASP A 53 -3.42 -11.53 -10.26
CA ASP A 53 -4.00 -10.18 -10.17
C ASP A 53 -5.15 -10.08 -9.16
N SER A 54 -5.73 -11.21 -8.75
CA SER A 54 -6.76 -11.22 -7.70
C SER A 54 -6.18 -11.22 -6.29
N GLN A 55 -4.84 -11.26 -6.12
CA GLN A 55 -4.14 -11.17 -4.83
C GLN A 55 -3.75 -9.71 -4.57
N PRO A 56 -4.59 -8.88 -3.91
CA PRO A 56 -4.38 -7.44 -3.89
C PRO A 56 -3.13 -7.06 -3.09
N LEU A 57 -2.82 -7.82 -2.03
CA LEU A 57 -1.64 -7.60 -1.21
C LEU A 57 -0.36 -8.05 -1.91
N ALA A 58 -0.36 -9.18 -2.63
CA ALA A 58 0.79 -9.62 -3.41
C ALA A 58 1.06 -8.65 -4.58
N ARG A 59 0.02 -8.13 -5.23
CA ARG A 59 0.15 -7.04 -6.20
C ARG A 59 0.75 -5.80 -5.55
N TRP A 60 0.24 -5.38 -4.39
CA TRP A 60 0.74 -4.23 -3.64
C TRP A 60 2.24 -4.32 -3.36
N TYR A 61 2.76 -5.49 -2.98
CA TYR A 61 4.22 -5.67 -2.82
C TYR A 61 5.01 -5.52 -4.12
N ARG A 62 4.52 -6.08 -5.23
CA ARG A 62 5.18 -5.97 -6.55
C ARG A 62 5.15 -4.55 -7.13
N GLU A 63 4.20 -3.72 -6.70
CA GLU A 63 4.08 -2.32 -7.13
C GLU A 63 5.17 -1.43 -6.53
N GLU A 64 5.88 -1.90 -5.49
CA GLU A 64 6.93 -1.17 -4.77
C GLU A 64 6.49 0.26 -4.44
N TRP A 65 5.55 0.38 -3.52
CA TRP A 65 5.04 1.69 -3.13
C TRP A 65 6.13 2.52 -2.47
N VAL A 66 6.29 3.77 -2.91
CA VAL A 66 7.33 4.70 -2.45
C VAL A 66 6.74 5.98 -1.87
N ASP A 67 7.44 6.54 -0.88
CA ASP A 67 7.11 7.84 -0.28
C ASP A 67 7.45 8.94 -1.28
N VAL A 68 6.40 9.52 -1.86
CA VAL A 68 6.54 10.60 -2.83
C VAL A 68 7.14 11.84 -2.18
N CYS A 69 6.78 12.15 -0.94
CA CYS A 69 7.22 13.37 -0.28
C CYS A 69 8.72 13.32 -0.02
N ARG A 70 9.20 12.17 0.46
CA ARG A 70 10.64 11.93 0.63
C ARG A 70 11.40 11.90 -0.70
N TYR A 71 10.82 11.32 -1.76
CA TYR A 71 11.41 11.40 -3.10
C TYR A 71 11.51 12.85 -3.63
N LEU A 72 10.53 13.70 -3.31
CA LEU A 72 10.59 15.11 -3.69
C LEU A 72 11.70 15.84 -2.93
N GLU A 73 11.93 15.52 -1.66
CA GLU A 73 12.95 16.19 -0.83
C GLU A 73 14.37 15.67 -1.14
N GLU A 74 14.55 14.35 -1.14
CA GLU A 74 15.87 13.69 -1.16
C GLU A 74 16.23 13.05 -2.51
N LYS A 75 15.28 12.99 -3.47
CA LYS A 75 15.42 12.23 -4.73
C LYS A 75 15.70 10.72 -4.53
N ALA A 76 15.49 10.23 -3.31
CA ALA A 76 15.66 8.83 -2.95
C ALA A 76 14.31 8.10 -2.97
N TYR A 77 14.33 6.87 -3.48
CA TYR A 77 13.16 6.00 -3.47
C TYR A 77 13.10 5.24 -2.15
N THR A 78 12.33 5.76 -1.21
CA THR A 78 12.12 5.12 0.09
C THR A 78 10.81 4.35 0.10
N PRO A 79 10.79 3.10 0.64
CA PRO A 79 9.56 2.33 0.78
C PRO A 79 8.46 3.12 1.49
N CYS A 80 7.23 3.05 0.97
CA CYS A 80 6.09 3.73 1.55
C CYS A 80 5.31 2.83 2.49
N GLY A 81 4.74 3.45 3.52
CA GLY A 81 3.81 2.82 4.42
C GLY A 81 4.32 2.82 5.85
N ARG A 82 3.61 2.10 6.71
CA ARG A 82 3.79 2.15 8.16
C ARG A 82 4.81 1.12 8.64
N GLN A 83 5.87 0.85 7.88
CA GLN A 83 6.84 -0.19 8.26
C GLN A 83 7.53 0.18 9.57
N ASP A 84 8.00 1.43 9.69
CA ASP A 84 8.68 1.91 10.90
C ASP A 84 7.74 1.91 12.12
N ILE A 85 6.47 2.29 11.95
CA ILE A 85 5.46 2.24 13.04
C ILE A 85 5.10 0.80 13.39
N SER A 86 5.16 -0.12 12.44
CA SER A 86 4.88 -1.52 12.69
C SER A 86 5.96 -2.16 13.57
N THR A 87 7.19 -1.64 13.59
CA THR A 87 8.32 -2.21 14.35
C THR A 87 8.85 -1.30 15.47
N ASN A 88 8.52 -0.01 15.45
CA ASN A 88 8.99 0.97 16.41
C ASN A 88 7.83 1.87 16.90
N PRO A 89 7.40 1.73 18.16
CA PRO A 89 6.28 2.50 18.72
C PRO A 89 6.58 3.99 18.93
N LYS A 90 7.85 4.41 18.81
CA LYS A 90 8.27 5.82 18.99
C LYS A 90 8.06 6.69 17.74
N VAL A 91 7.66 6.10 16.61
CA VAL A 91 7.38 6.84 15.38
C VAL A 91 5.97 7.41 15.43
N ASP A 92 5.86 8.73 15.25
CA ASP A 92 4.59 9.46 15.35
C ASP A 92 3.52 8.90 14.40
N LYS A 93 2.34 8.59 14.96
CA LYS A 93 1.15 8.10 14.25
C LYS A 93 0.65 9.08 13.18
N LYS A 94 1.02 10.36 13.26
CA LYS A 94 0.45 11.46 12.46
C LYS A 94 0.94 11.59 11.02
N THR A 95 2.04 10.96 10.61
CA THR A 95 2.58 11.20 9.26
C THR A 95 2.51 9.94 8.41
N TYR A 96 1.33 9.65 7.83
CA TYR A 96 1.24 8.70 6.72
C TYR A 96 1.63 9.44 5.43
N PRO A 97 2.76 9.08 4.78
CA PRO A 97 3.21 9.81 3.61
C PRO A 97 2.28 9.65 2.41
N TYR A 98 2.42 10.53 1.43
CA TYR A 98 1.74 10.35 0.16
C TYR A 98 2.44 9.24 -0.63
N CYS A 99 1.82 8.07 -0.68
CA CYS A 99 2.37 6.91 -1.36
C CYS A 99 1.93 6.82 -2.82
N ARG A 100 2.85 6.44 -3.71
CA ARG A 100 2.55 6.03 -5.08
C ARG A 100 3.33 4.77 -5.47
N PRO A 101 2.80 3.93 -6.38
CA PRO A 101 3.54 2.79 -6.88
C PRO A 101 4.76 3.26 -7.68
N ARG A 102 5.87 2.55 -7.54
CA ARG A 102 7.04 2.73 -8.40
C ARG A 102 6.82 2.05 -9.75
N TYR A 103 6.21 0.86 -9.74
CA TYR A 103 5.97 0.07 -10.94
C TYR A 103 4.49 -0.17 -11.21
N ARG A 104 4.11 -0.10 -12.49
CA ARG A 104 2.80 -0.59 -12.95
C ARG A 104 2.83 -2.10 -13.10
N VAL A 105 2.14 -2.79 -12.20
CA VAL A 105 2.04 -4.25 -12.22
C VAL A 105 0.82 -4.72 -13.00
N THR A 106 -0.27 -3.96 -12.97
CA THR A 106 -1.53 -4.28 -13.65
C THR A 106 -2.18 -3.01 -14.20
N LYS A 107 -3.22 -3.17 -15.03
CA LYS A 107 -4.09 -2.05 -15.45
C LYS A 107 -4.78 -1.33 -14.29
N HIS A 108 -4.91 -1.99 -13.13
CA HIS A 108 -5.52 -1.41 -11.93
C HIS A 108 -4.50 -0.72 -11.01
N THR A 109 -3.21 -0.81 -11.33
CA THR A 109 -2.18 -0.10 -10.58
C THR A 109 -2.35 1.40 -10.85
N PRO A 110 -2.44 2.25 -9.79
CA PRO A 110 -2.52 3.69 -9.95
C PRO A 110 -1.31 4.25 -10.70
N GLU A 111 -1.42 5.49 -11.17
CA GLU A 111 -0.29 6.16 -11.80
C GLU A 111 0.93 6.23 -10.89
N THR A 112 2.10 5.98 -11.49
CA THR A 112 3.38 6.08 -10.81
C THR A 112 3.77 7.55 -10.63
N LEU A 113 4.76 7.79 -9.77
CA LEU A 113 5.25 9.16 -9.55
C LEU A 113 5.80 9.76 -10.87
N GLU A 114 6.50 8.96 -11.67
CA GLU A 114 7.13 9.41 -12.91
C GLU A 114 6.07 9.76 -13.97
N GLU A 115 5.00 8.97 -14.05
CA GLU A 115 3.86 9.26 -14.92
C GLU A 115 3.17 10.57 -14.56
N ILE A 116 2.98 10.83 -13.26
CA ILE A 116 2.41 12.09 -12.78
C ILE A 116 3.34 13.27 -13.10
N ILE A 117 4.65 13.12 -12.89
CA ILE A 117 5.63 14.16 -13.26
C ILE A 117 5.53 14.47 -14.75
N LYS A 118 5.42 13.45 -15.60
CA LYS A 118 5.31 13.59 -17.05
C LYS A 118 4.00 14.26 -17.50
N LYS A 119 2.87 13.96 -16.83
CA LYS A 119 1.54 14.45 -17.23
C LYS A 119 1.16 15.80 -16.63
N GLU A 120 1.41 15.99 -15.33
CA GLU A 120 0.87 17.13 -14.58
C GLU A 120 1.94 18.12 -14.11
N LYS A 121 3.19 17.65 -13.93
CA LYS A 121 4.36 18.33 -13.33
C LYS A 121 4.60 18.00 -11.86
N ARG A 122 5.88 18.12 -11.46
CA ARG A 122 6.39 17.89 -10.10
C ARG A 122 5.67 18.69 -9.01
N GLN A 123 5.23 19.92 -9.31
CA GLN A 123 4.54 20.78 -8.34
C GLN A 123 3.21 20.18 -7.86
N GLU A 124 2.53 19.39 -8.70
CA GLU A 124 1.28 18.74 -8.30
C GLU A 124 1.53 17.66 -7.24
N LEU A 125 2.65 16.92 -7.32
CA LEU A 125 3.05 15.99 -6.27
C LEU A 125 3.37 16.71 -4.94
N VAL A 126 3.95 17.91 -4.99
CA VAL A 126 4.21 18.74 -3.79
C VAL A 126 2.90 19.09 -3.11
N LYS A 127 1.90 19.60 -3.85
CA LYS A 127 0.57 19.93 -3.31
C LYS A 127 -0.11 18.71 -2.68
N ARG A 128 -0.01 17.55 -3.34
CA ARG A 128 -0.58 16.30 -2.83
C ARG A 128 0.09 15.84 -1.54
N CYS A 129 1.41 16.02 -1.44
CA CYS A 129 2.16 15.79 -0.22
C CYS A 129 1.73 16.70 0.93
N GLU A 130 1.62 18.01 0.70
CA GLU A 130 1.15 18.96 1.71
C GLU A 130 -0.27 18.64 2.18
N LYS A 131 -1.18 18.32 1.25
CA LYS A 131 -2.55 17.91 1.59
C LYS A 131 -2.55 16.64 2.43
N LYS A 132 -1.71 15.66 2.10
CA LYS A 132 -1.61 14.41 2.87
C LYS A 132 -0.97 14.62 4.25
N LYS A 133 0.02 15.51 4.38
CA LYS A 133 0.59 15.93 5.67
C LYS A 133 -0.46 16.60 6.56
N LYS A 134 -1.35 17.42 5.99
CA LYS A 134 -2.46 18.08 6.70
C LYS A 134 -3.61 17.13 7.05
N HIS A 135 -3.90 16.16 6.17
CA HIS A 135 -5.04 15.24 6.25
C HIS A 135 -4.61 13.79 5.98
N PRO A 136 -3.91 13.15 6.95
CA PRO A 136 -3.32 11.82 6.77
C PRO A 136 -4.35 10.71 6.53
N GLU A 137 -5.60 10.87 6.95
CA GLU A 137 -6.71 9.96 6.70
C GLU A 137 -7.32 10.11 5.30
N THR A 138 -7.18 11.29 4.69
CA THR A 138 -7.82 11.60 3.42
C THR A 138 -7.15 10.87 2.24
N ARG A 139 -7.97 10.27 1.37
CA ARG A 139 -7.50 9.69 0.11
C ARG A 139 -7.30 10.79 -0.93
N ILE A 140 -6.06 10.94 -1.40
CA ILE A 140 -5.74 11.87 -2.47
C ILE A 140 -6.11 11.21 -3.82
N LEU A 141 -7.29 11.58 -4.34
CA LEU A 141 -7.77 11.12 -5.64
C LEU A 141 -6.97 11.76 -6.78
N HIS A 142 -6.95 11.08 -7.93
CA HIS A 142 -6.39 11.65 -9.16
C HIS A 142 -7.35 12.70 -9.73
N THR A 143 -6.82 13.79 -10.28
CA THR A 143 -7.56 14.91 -10.89
C THR A 143 -8.52 14.48 -11.99
N SER A 144 -8.20 13.44 -12.77
CA SER A 144 -9.11 12.88 -13.78
C SER A 144 -10.41 12.28 -13.21
N ALA A 145 -10.48 12.03 -11.90
CA ALA A 145 -11.72 11.62 -11.24
C ALA A 145 -12.63 12.81 -10.90
N LEU A 146 -12.09 14.04 -10.76
CA LEU A 146 -12.87 15.25 -10.50
C LEU A 146 -13.60 15.76 -11.75
N HIS A 147 -13.02 15.53 -12.94
CA HIS A 147 -13.68 15.88 -14.21
C HIS A 147 -14.89 14.99 -14.55
N LYS A 148 -15.08 13.85 -13.88
CA LYS A 148 -16.26 12.99 -14.08
C LYS A 148 -17.43 13.33 -13.16
N SER A 149 -17.23 14.14 -12.11
CA SER A 149 -18.31 14.51 -11.18
C SER A 149 -18.96 15.86 -11.48
N THR A 150 -18.48 16.62 -12.46
CA THR A 150 -18.96 17.98 -12.77
C THR A 150 -19.70 18.11 -14.11
N SER A 151 -20.01 17.02 -14.81
CA SER A 151 -20.75 17.05 -16.09
C SER A 151 -22.17 16.44 -16.04
N SER A 152 -22.76 16.30 -14.85
CA SER A 152 -24.15 15.85 -14.73
C SER A 152 -24.96 16.82 -13.86
N ASN A 153 -25.02 18.08 -14.28
CA ASN A 153 -26.09 19.02 -13.96
C ASN A 153 -26.14 20.02 -15.13
N TYR A 154 -27.33 20.40 -15.56
CA TYR A 154 -27.69 21.16 -16.77
C TYR A 154 -27.98 20.33 -18.03
N THR A 155 -29.22 19.85 -18.11
CA THR A 155 -30.07 20.14 -19.28
C THR A 155 -31.49 20.33 -18.77
N THR A 156 -32.05 21.50 -19.13
CA THR A 156 -33.42 21.97 -18.86
C THR A 156 -34.43 21.15 -19.63
#